data_AF-A0A519GMN7-F1
#
_entry.id   AF-A0A519GMN7-F1
#
_cell.length_a   1.000
_cell.length_b   1.000
_cell.length_c   1.000
_cell.angle_alpha   90.00
_cell.angle_beta   90.00
_cell.angle_gamma   90.00
#
_symmetry.space_group_name_H-M   'P 1'
#
loop_
_entity.id
_entity.type
_entity.pdbx_description
1 polymer ?
#
loop_
_entity_poly.entity_id
_entity_poly.type
_entity_poly.pdbx_seq_one_letter_code
_entity_poly.pdbx_strand_id
1 'polypeptide(L)' 'DSDLDELHRFAAAGGIPRRAFDLDHYDVPDDAVPRLIAAGAEPVSGHELVRRLIASGLRVTTRQRRGR' A
#
# COMPACT_ATOMS: atom_id res chain seq x y z
N ASP A 1 -10.49 -5.32 -3.12
CA ASP A 1 -9.37 -6.21 -2.83
C ASP A 1 -9.08 -6.32 -1.35
N SER A 2 -9.24 -7.52 -0.83
CA SER A 2 -9.08 -7.87 0.58
C SER A 2 -7.72 -8.50 0.87
N ASP A 3 -6.80 -8.46 -0.10
CA ASP A 3 -5.58 -9.26 -0.08
C ASP A 3 -4.33 -8.38 -0.21
N LEU A 4 -3.54 -8.32 0.86
CA LEU A 4 -2.26 -7.58 0.87
C LEU A 4 -1.28 -8.15 -0.12
N ASP A 5 -1.32 -9.46 -0.37
CA ASP A 5 -0.36 -10.09 -1.24
C ASP A 5 -0.55 -9.63 -2.69
N GLU A 6 -1.81 -9.48 -3.12
CA GLU A 6 -2.15 -8.90 -4.42
C GLU A 6 -1.70 -7.43 -4.51
N LEU A 7 -1.99 -6.62 -3.49
CA LEU A 7 -1.57 -5.22 -3.43
C LEU A 7 -0.04 -5.07 -3.48
N HIS A 8 0.70 -5.90 -2.74
CA HIS A 8 2.15 -5.90 -2.74
C HIS A 8 2.73 -6.44 -4.04
N ARG A 9 2.10 -7.45 -4.67
CA ARG A 9 2.50 -7.94 -6.00
C ARG A 9 2.32 -6.87 -7.07
N PHE A 10 1.21 -6.14 -7.04
CA PHE A 10 0.98 -5.01 -7.94
C PHE A 10 2.05 -3.93 -7.77
N ALA A 11 2.33 -3.53 -6.52
CA ALA A 11 3.38 -2.56 -6.22
C ALA A 11 4.77 -3.03 -6.65
N ALA A 12 5.09 -4.32 -6.45
CA ALA A 12 6.35 -4.90 -6.89
C ALA A 12 6.50 -4.97 -8.42
N ALA A 13 5.43 -5.33 -9.15
CA ALA A 13 5.39 -5.28 -10.60
C ALA A 13 5.56 -3.85 -11.12
N GLY A 14 4.96 -2.90 -10.40
CA GLY A 14 5.20 -1.49 -10.51
C GLY A 14 6.45 -1.04 -9.78
N GLY A 15 7.52 -1.83 -9.66
CA GLY A 15 8.87 -1.40 -9.22
C GLY A 15 8.98 -0.71 -7.85
N ILE A 16 7.95 -0.79 -7.01
CA ILE A 16 7.97 -0.21 -5.66
C ILE A 16 8.69 -1.17 -4.72
N PRO A 17 9.69 -0.70 -3.95
CA PRO A 17 10.35 -1.55 -2.97
C PRO A 17 9.36 -2.02 -1.90
N ARG A 18 9.39 -3.31 -1.55
CA ARG A 18 8.54 -3.88 -0.49
C ARG A 18 8.64 -3.10 0.82
N ARG A 19 9.84 -2.67 1.21
CA ARG A 19 10.04 -1.88 2.45
C ARG A 19 9.31 -0.53 2.45
N ALA A 20 9.05 0.04 1.26
CA ALA A 20 8.39 1.33 1.12
C ALA A 20 6.86 1.18 1.02
N PHE A 21 6.38 -0.05 0.84
CA PHE A 21 4.98 -0.36 0.57
C PHE A 21 4.60 -1.64 1.30
N ASP A 22 4.70 -1.61 2.63
CA ASP A 22 4.33 -2.69 3.55
C ASP A 22 4.09 -2.15 4.96
N LEU A 23 3.26 -2.89 5.73
CA LEU A 23 2.95 -2.71 7.14
C LEU A 23 2.45 -1.29 7.51
N ASP A 24 3.37 -0.36 7.79
CA ASP A 24 3.10 1.01 8.20
C ASP A 24 3.45 2.08 7.15
N HIS A 25 4.10 1.68 6.05
CA HIS A 25 4.49 2.56 4.96
C HIS A 25 3.77 2.15 3.68
N TYR A 26 3.11 3.11 3.03
CA TYR A 26 2.44 2.90 1.75
C TYR A 26 2.71 4.11 0.86
N ASP A 27 4.00 4.39 0.70
CA ASP A 27 4.48 5.58 0.04
C ASP A 27 5.04 5.20 -1.32
N VAL A 28 4.62 5.97 -2.32
CA VAL A 28 4.94 5.75 -3.72
C VAL A 28 5.74 6.96 -4.20
N PRO A 29 6.90 6.78 -4.85
CA PRO A 29 7.64 7.87 -5.47
C PRO A 29 6.77 8.60 -6.50
N ASP A 30 6.89 9.93 -6.58
CA ASP A 30 6.06 10.75 -7.47
C ASP A 30 6.25 10.36 -8.96
N ASP A 31 7.48 9.98 -9.33
CA ASP A 31 7.81 9.44 -10.66
C ASP A 31 7.11 8.11 -10.98
N ALA A 32 6.72 7.37 -9.95
CA ALA A 32 6.04 6.09 -10.07
C ALA A 32 4.52 6.21 -10.16
N VAL A 33 3.94 7.36 -9.79
CA VAL A 33 2.50 7.57 -9.83
C VAL A 33 1.94 7.41 -11.25
N PRO A 34 2.49 8.06 -12.31
CA PRO A 34 1.95 7.93 -13.67
C PRO A 34 1.96 6.49 -14.18
N ARG A 35 3.01 5.71 -13.90
CA ARG A 35 3.12 4.31 -14.35
C ARG A 35 2.18 3.37 -13.60
N LEU A 36 1.95 3.61 -12.31
CA LEU A 36 1.01 2.82 -11.53
C LEU A 36 -0.43 3.09 -11.98
N ILE A 37 -0.78 4.36 -12.24
CA ILE A 37 -2.09 4.73 -12.80
C ILE A 37 -2.28 4.08 -14.17
N ALA A 38 -1.27 4.14 -15.05
CA ALA A 38 -1.31 3.47 -16.35
C ALA A 38 -1.46 1.94 -16.25
N ALA A 39 -0.94 1.33 -15.17
CA ALA A 39 -1.11 -0.09 -14.86
C ALA A 39 -2.47 -0.44 -14.21
N GLY A 40 -3.33 0.56 -13.96
CA GLY A 40 -4.68 0.38 -13.40
C GLY A 40 -4.83 0.79 -11.93
N ALA A 41 -3.84 1.45 -11.33
CA ALA A 41 -3.98 1.97 -9.97
C ALA A 41 -4.93 3.17 -9.92
N GLU A 42 -5.77 3.20 -8.89
CA GLU A 42 -6.58 4.38 -8.57
C GLU A 42 -5.80 5.30 -7.61
N PRO A 43 -5.54 6.57 -7.99
CA PRO A 43 -4.90 7.52 -7.09
C PRO A 43 -5.86 7.91 -5.97
N VAL A 44 -5.50 7.57 -4.74
CA VAL A 44 -6.24 7.95 -3.53
C VAL A 44 -5.41 8.88 -2.67
N SER A 45 -6.08 9.75 -1.90
CA SER A 45 -5.38 10.55 -0.89
C SER A 45 -4.78 9.64 0.20
N GLY A 46 -3.71 10.08 0.86
CA GLY A 46 -3.12 9.30 1.96
C GLY A 46 -4.10 8.99 3.10
N HIS A 47 -5.06 9.90 3.37
CA HIS A 47 -6.11 9.66 4.36
C HIS A 47 -7.12 8.59 3.91
N GLU A 48 -7.47 8.57 2.63
CA GLU A 48 -8.35 7.54 2.05
C GLU A 48 -7.65 6.18 2.02
N LEU A 49 -6.36 6.15 1.66
CA LEU A 49 -5.54 4.95 1.71
C LEU A 49 -5.52 4.35 3.12
N VAL A 50 -5.26 5.18 4.13
CA VAL A 50 -5.27 4.76 5.54
C VAL A 50 -6.64 4.21 5.95
N ARG A 51 -7.74 4.85 5.53
CA ARG A 51 -9.10 4.38 5.82
C ARG A 51 -9.38 3.03 5.17
N ARG A 52 -9.05 2.83 3.90
CA ARG A 52 -9.23 1.56 3.17
C ARG A 52 -8.41 0.44 3.81
N LEU A 53 -7.17 0.70 4.20
CA LEU A 53 -6.29 -0.27 4.88
C LEU A 53 -6.76 -0.65 6.29
N ILE A 54 -7.35 0.31 7.04
CA ILE A 54 -7.97 0.02 8.34
C ILE A 54 -9.24 -0.81 8.13
N ALA A 55 -10.11 -0.40 7.21
CA ALA A 55 -11.38 -1.06 6.93
C ALA A 55 -11.20 -2.49 6.40
N SER A 56 -10.16 -2.75 5.63
CA SER A 56 -9.82 -4.09 5.16
C SER A 56 -9.25 -5.01 6.24
N GLY A 57 -8.91 -4.47 7.42
CA GLY A 57 -8.24 -5.22 8.48
C GLY A 57 -6.78 -5.58 8.16
N LEU A 58 -6.26 -5.08 7.03
CA LEU A 58 -4.95 -5.41 6.51
C LEU A 58 -3.83 -4.55 7.12
N ARG A 59 -4.16 -3.37 7.68
CA ARG A 59 -3.17 -2.54 8.34
C ARG A 59 -2.70 -3.15 9.65
N VAL A 60 -1.40 -3.45 9.75
CA VAL A 60 -0.73 -3.74 11.02
C VAL A 60 -0.26 -2.43 11.63
N THR A 61 -0.92 -1.99 12.68
CA THR A 61 -0.51 -0.80 13.44
C THR A 61 0.79 -1.06 14.22
N THR A 62 1.56 -0.01 14.49
CA THR A 62 2.77 -0.08 15.34
C THR A 62 2.47 -0.70 16.72
N ARG A 63 1.25 -0.50 17.23
CA ARG A 63 0.79 -1.12 18.49
C ARG A 63 0.62 -2.64 18.35
N GLN A 64 0.09 -3.13 17.23
CA GLN A 64 -0.04 -4.57 16.97
C GLN A 64 1.33 -5.24 16.76
N ARG A 65 2.31 -4.54 16.16
CA ARG A 65 3.70 -5.04 16.05
C ARG A 65 4.35 -5.30 17.42
N ARG A 66 4.13 -4.43 18.41
CA ARG A 66 4.78 -4.53 19.73
C ARG A 66 4.24 -5.67 20.62
N GLY A 67 3.13 -6.29 20.24
CA GLY A 67 2.48 -7.36 21.02
C GLY A 67 2.73 -8.77 20.49
N ARG A 68 3.54 -8.94 19.44
CA ARG A 68 3.96 -10.25 18.91
C ARG A 68 5.39 -10.56 19.29
#